data_AF-A0AAW4VC96-F1
#
_entry.id   AF-A0AAW4VC96-F1
#
_cell.length_a   1.000
_cell.length_b   1.000
_cell.length_c   1.000
_cell.angle_alpha   90.00
_cell.angle_beta   90.00
_cell.angle_gamma   90.00
#
_symmetry.space_group_name_H-M   'P 1'
#
loop_
_entity.id
_entity.type
_entity.pdbx_description
1 polymer ?
#
loop_
_entity_poly.entity_id
_entity_poly.type
_entity_poly.pdbx_seq_one_letter_code
_entity_poly.pdbx_strand_id
1 'polypeptide(L)' 'MKKKELEERVADLESSIICMECKDHLDSDDYLQLGYLNQELAQCKKDLENGNYEL' A
#
# COMPACT_ATOMS: atom_id res chain seq x y z
N MET A 1 2.86 -4.73 -14.30
CA MET A 1 2.68 -5.70 -13.20
C MET A 1 1.47 -6.57 -13.52
N LYS A 2 1.57 -7.88 -13.32
CA LYS A 2 0.43 -8.80 -13.55
C LYS A 2 -0.61 -8.65 -12.43
N LYS A 3 -1.86 -9.05 -12.71
CA LYS A 3 -2.94 -8.98 -11.71
C LYS A 3 -2.55 -9.58 -10.35
N LYS A 4 -2.00 -10.80 -10.35
CA LYS A 4 -1.62 -11.52 -9.12
C LYS A 4 -0.52 -10.80 -8.32
N GLU A 5 0.47 -10.25 -9.01
CA GLU A 5 1.53 -9.46 -8.39
C GLU A 5 0.97 -8.16 -7.79
N LEU A 6 -0.02 -7.55 -8.44
CA LEU A 6 -0.68 -6.35 -7.95
C LEU A 6 -1.56 -6.63 -6.72
N GLU A 7 -2.26 -7.77 -6.70
CA GLU A 7 -3.01 -8.26 -5.53
C GLU A 7 -2.08 -8.56 -4.35
N GLU A 8 -0.94 -9.22 -4.60
CA GLU A 8 0.10 -9.47 -3.60
C GLU A 8 0.67 -8.15 -3.06
N ARG A 9 0.95 -7.18 -3.95
CA ARG A 9 1.45 -5.86 -3.54
C ARG A 9 0.45 -5.11 -2.65
N VAL A 10 -0.85 -5.18 -2.94
CA VAL A 10 -1.89 -4.60 -2.09
C VAL A 10 -1.86 -5.22 -0.70
N ALA A 11 -1.80 -6.55 -0.60
CA ALA A 11 -1.74 -7.25 0.68
C ALA A 11 -0.49 -6.87 1.49
N ASP A 12 0.67 -6.78 0.83
CA ASP A 12 1.93 -6.37 1.47
C ASP A 12 1.88 -4.94 2.01
N LEU A 13 1.28 -4.01 1.25
CA LEU A 13 1.11 -2.62 1.66
C LEU A 13 0.16 -2.49 2.85
N GLU A 14 -0.98 -3.20 2.82
CA GLU A 14 -1.93 -3.22 3.95
C GLU A 14 -1.28 -3.75 5.22
N SER A 15 -0.52 -4.85 5.12
CA SER A 15 0.24 -5.40 6.23
C SER A 15 1.28 -4.41 6.78
N SER A 16 2.01 -3.74 5.88
CA SER A 16 3.04 -2.76 6.26
C SER A 16 2.45 -1.54 6.97
N ILE A 17 1.31 -1.03 6.49
CA ILE A 17 0.60 0.10 7.11
C ILE A 17 0.13 -0.31 8.52
N ILE A 18 -0.52 -1.46 8.66
CA ILE A 18 -0.98 -1.97 9.97
C ILE A 18 0.20 -2.08 10.94
N CYS A 19 1.33 -2.64 10.49
CA CYS A 19 2.51 -2.79 11.34
C CYS A 19 3.07 -1.43 11.81
N MET A 20 3.03 -0.40 10.97
CA MET A 20 3.45 0.95 11.36
C MET A 20 2.44 1.62 12.28
N GLU A 21 1.14 1.51 12.02
CA GLU A 21 0.09 2.05 12.88
C GLU A 21 0.05 1.40 14.28
N CYS A 22 0.65 0.21 14.42
CA CYS A 22 0.82 -0.46 15.71
C CYS A 22 1.98 0.10 16.57
N LYS A 23 2.80 1.04 16.06
CA LYS A 23 3.85 1.67 16.85
C LYS A 23 3.24 2.59 17.91
N ASP A 24 3.74 2.52 19.15
CA ASP A 24 3.25 3.36 20.27
C ASP A 24 3.50 4.85 20.05
N HIS A 25 4.59 5.20 19.36
CA HIS A 25 4.97 6.57 19.05
C HIS A 25 5.43 6.66 17.60
N LEU A 26 4.69 7.42 16.79
CA LEU A 26 5.05 7.79 15.43
C LEU A 26 5.76 9.14 15.45
N ASP A 27 6.91 9.22 14.81
CA ASP A 27 7.58 10.49 14.55
C ASP A 27 7.19 11.06 13.17
N SER A 28 7.71 12.24 12.84
CA SER A 28 7.42 12.90 11.56
C SER A 28 7.80 12.06 10.33
N ASP A 29 8.86 11.27 10.43
CA ASP A 29 9.32 10.42 9.33
C ASP A 29 8.40 9.20 9.17
N ASP A 30 7.92 8.63 10.29
CA ASP A 30 6.90 7.58 10.28
C ASP A 30 5.59 8.07 9.61
N TYR A 31 5.12 9.27 9.95
CA TYR A 31 3.92 9.84 9.31
C TYR A 31 4.13 10.09 7.81
N LEU A 32 5.32 10.55 7.44
CA LEU A 32 5.67 10.74 6.03
C LEU A 32 5.67 9.39 5.29
N GLN A 33 6.25 8.36 5.89
CA GLN A 33 6.26 7.01 5.33
C GLN A 33 4.86 6.40 5.22
N LEU A 34 4.02 6.55 6.26
CA LEU A 34 2.60 6.17 6.23
C LEU A 34 1.87 6.87 5.09
N GLY A 35 2.14 8.15 4.84
CA GLY A 35 1.58 8.91 3.73
C GLY A 35 1.92 8.29 2.37
N TYR A 36 3.20 7.94 2.15
CA TYR A 36 3.63 7.29 0.91
C TYR A 36 3.02 5.90 0.72
N LEU A 37 2.99 5.06 1.76
CA LEU A 37 2.39 3.73 1.65
C LEU A 37 0.89 3.81 1.36
N ASN A 38 0.17 4.73 2.01
CA ASN A 38 -1.25 4.93 1.76
C ASN A 38 -1.52 5.42 0.33
N GLN A 39 -0.68 6.32 -0.19
CA GLN A 39 -0.79 6.79 -1.58
C GLN A 39 -0.54 5.65 -2.57
N GLU A 40 0.49 4.83 -2.33
CA GLU A 40 0.78 3.66 -3.16
C GLU A 40 -0.37 2.64 -3.11
N LEU A 41 -0.88 2.33 -1.92
CA LEU A 41 -2.01 1.41 -1.73
C LEU A 41 -3.26 1.89 -2.49
N ALA A 42 -3.57 3.19 -2.40
CA ALA A 42 -4.70 3.78 -3.11
C ALA A 42 -4.54 3.64 -4.63
N GLN A 43 -3.33 3.85 -5.14
CA GLN A 43 -3.03 3.70 -6.57
C GLN A 43 -3.16 2.23 -7.00
N CYS A 44 -2.58 1.28 -6.26
CA CYS A 44 -2.69 -0.15 -6.57
C CYS A 44 -4.15 -0.65 -6.55
N LYS A 45 -4.95 -0.23 -5.58
CA LYS A 45 -6.39 -0.55 -5.51
C LYS A 45 -7.15 0.01 -6.71
N LYS A 46 -6.86 1.26 -7.09
CA LYS A 46 -7.45 1.88 -8.28
C LYS A 46 -7.04 1.18 -9.58
N ASP A 47 -5.81 0.69 -9.66
CA ASP A 47 -5.36 -0.07 -10.83
C ASP A 47 -6.02 -1.44 -10.92
N LEU A 48 -6.27 -2.12 -9.80
CA LEU A 48 -7.09 -3.34 -9.77
C LEU A 48 -8.54 -3.08 -10.21
N GLU A 49 -9.17 -2.02 -9.70
CA GLU A 49 -10.55 -1.65 -10.02
C GLU A 49 -10.71 -1.33 -11.51
N ASN A 50 -9.76 -0.60 -12.10
CA ASN A 50 -9.80 -0.21 -13.51
C ASN A 50 -9.31 -1.30 -14.47
N GLY A 51 -8.77 -2.41 -13.96
CA GLY A 51 -8.13 -3.41 -14.80
C GLY A 51 -6.80 -2.95 -15.41
N ASN A 52 -6.12 -1.98 -14.79
CA ASN A 52 -4.83 -1.42 -15.22
C ASN A 52 -3.67 -2.36 -14.82
N TYR A 53 -3.71 -3.60 -15.27
CA TYR A 53 -2.65 -4.57 -15.08
C TYR A 53 -2.38 -5.32 -16.37
N GLU A 54 -1.18 -5.88 -16.48
CA GLU A 54 -0.83 -6.75 -17.60
C GLU A 54 -1.65 -8.04 -17.51
N LEU A 55 -2.14 -8.48 -18.68
CA LEU A 55 -2.84 -9.75 -18.87
C LEU A 55 -1.86 -10.92 -18.96
#